data_AF-A0A165NSP3-F1
#
_entry.id   AF-A0A165NSP3-F1
#
_cell.length_a   1.000
_cell.length_b   1.000
_cell.length_c   1.000
_cell.angle_alpha   90.00
_cell.angle_beta   90.00
_cell.angle_gamma   90.00
#
_symmetry.space_group_name_H-M   'P 1'
#
loop_
_entity.id
_entity.type
_entity.pdbx_description
1 polymer ?
#
loop_
_entity_poly.entity_id
_entity_poly.type
_entity_poly.pdbx_seq_one_letter_code
_entity_poly.pdbx_strand_id
1 'polypeptide(L)'
;MLLDDFMCKQNEAFAWNDNECGCFKKEFFPPIDFPVLLHTPWIQRNILILPGIYPKVCAVIKCKIAAGVYEPSNASYSLEPLNAVTIQHSGVILIPDHMAEQFAKCACSAMLDLYMGYDK
;
A
#
# COMPACT_ATOMS: atom_id res chain seq x y z
N MET A 1 32.18 -0.60 8.74
CA MET A 1 30.88 -0.52 9.43
C MET A 1 30.01 -1.62 8.85
N LEU A 2 29.59 -2.61 9.64
CA LEU A 2 28.91 -3.81 9.12
C LEU A 2 27.55 -3.49 8.46
N LEU A 3 26.90 -2.41 8.93
CA LEU A 3 25.65 -1.92 8.35
C LEU A 3 25.86 -1.34 6.94
N ASP A 4 26.87 -0.49 6.74
CA ASP A 4 27.15 0.10 5.43
C ASP A 4 27.44 -0.96 4.38
N ASP A 5 28.25 -1.97 4.72
CA ASP A 5 28.55 -3.09 3.82
C ASP A 5 27.28 -3.90 3.47
N PHE A 6 26.38 -4.11 4.43
CA PHE A 6 25.09 -4.76 4.20
C PHE A 6 24.19 -3.94 3.27
N MET A 7 24.05 -2.63 3.53
CA MET A 7 23.24 -1.73 2.72
C MET A 7 23.77 -1.64 1.29
N CYS A 8 25.09 -1.53 1.12
CA CYS A 8 25.71 -1.50 -0.22
C CYS A 8 25.55 -2.83 -0.97
N LYS A 9 25.65 -3.98 -0.28
CA LYS A 9 25.48 -5.30 -0.90
C LYS A 9 24.03 -5.60 -1.29
N GLN A 10 23.06 -5.11 -0.52
CA GLN A 10 21.63 -5.32 -0.74
C GLN A 10 20.93 -4.07 -1.30
N ASN A 11 21.65 -3.24 -2.05
CA ASN A 11 21.15 -1.95 -2.51
C ASN A 11 19.84 -2.04 -3.32
N GLU A 12 19.66 -3.13 -4.07
CA GLU A 12 18.42 -3.37 -4.85
C GLU A 12 17.20 -3.75 -3.99
N ALA A 13 17.41 -4.11 -2.72
CA ALA A 13 16.32 -4.45 -1.80
C ALA A 13 15.71 -3.20 -1.12
N PHE A 14 16.39 -2.06 -1.16
CA PHE A 14 15.93 -0.82 -0.54
C PHE A 14 15.38 0.14 -1.59
N ALA A 15 14.20 0.69 -1.32
CA ALA A 15 13.64 1.78 -2.09
C ALA A 15 13.91 3.10 -1.35
N TRP A 16 14.62 4.02 -1.99
CA TRP A 16 14.89 5.36 -1.45
C TRP A 16 13.96 6.42 -2.03
N ASN A 17 13.31 6.12 -3.16
CA ASN A 17 12.36 6.98 -3.85
C ASN A 17 11.22 6.17 -4.48
N ASP A 18 10.16 6.86 -4.92
CA ASP A 18 8.97 6.24 -5.53
C ASP A 18 9.28 5.48 -6.84
N ASN A 19 10.38 5.81 -7.53
CA ASN A 19 10.79 5.12 -8.77
C ASN A 19 11.45 3.76 -8.48
N GLU A 20 12.00 3.58 -7.29
CA GLU A 20 12.62 2.33 -6.81
C GLU A 20 11.62 1.43 -6.10
N CYS A 21 10.36 1.88 -5.97
CA CYS A 21 9.28 1.07 -5.43
C CYS A 21 9.05 -0.15 -6.35
N GLY A 22 9.49 -1.32 -5.90
CA GLY A 22 9.24 -2.58 -6.58
C GLY A 22 7.76 -2.95 -6.64
N CYS A 23 7.41 -3.88 -7.52
CA CYS A 23 6.08 -4.49 -7.58
C CYS A 23 6.14 -5.92 -7.03
N PHE A 24 5.08 -6.35 -6.35
CA PHE A 24 4.94 -7.75 -5.99
C PHE A 24 4.86 -8.63 -7.25
N LYS A 25 5.53 -9.77 -7.19
CA LYS A 25 5.40 -10.79 -8.23
C LYS A 25 4.01 -11.39 -8.14
N LYS A 26 3.27 -11.35 -9.27
CA LYS A 26 1.91 -11.90 -9.40
C LYS A 26 1.82 -13.40 -9.05
N GLU A 27 2.94 -14.11 -9.14
CA GLU A 27 3.07 -15.52 -8.75
C GLU A 27 2.82 -15.75 -7.25
N PHE A 28 3.21 -14.77 -6.42
CA PHE A 28 3.07 -14.84 -4.96
C PHE A 28 1.80 -14.14 -4.49
N PHE A 29 1.40 -13.08 -5.18
CA PHE A 29 0.22 -12.27 -4.86
C PHE A 29 -0.66 -12.16 -6.10
N PRO A 30 -1.59 -13.12 -6.32
CA PRO A 30 -2.55 -13.02 -7.41
C PRO A 30 -3.48 -11.81 -7.17
N PRO A 31 -4.11 -11.27 -8.23
CA PRO A 31 -5.08 -10.19 -8.09
C PRO A 31 -6.17 -10.54 -7.07
N ILE A 32 -6.51 -9.58 -6.22
CA ILE A 32 -7.55 -9.76 -5.20
C ILE A 32 -8.92 -9.51 -5.85
N ASP A 33 -9.78 -10.52 -5.81
CA ASP A 33 -11.19 -10.37 -6.16
C ASP A 33 -11.97 -9.91 -4.93
N PHE A 34 -12.49 -8.69 -4.96
CA PHE A 34 -13.34 -8.17 -3.90
C PHE A 34 -14.74 -8.78 -4.02
N PRO A 35 -15.23 -9.54 -3.02
CA PRO A 35 -16.60 -10.06 -3.06
C PRO A 35 -17.58 -8.90 -2.92
N VAL A 36 -18.36 -8.66 -3.98
CA VAL A 36 -19.34 -7.59 -4.00
C VAL A 36 -20.71 -8.14 -3.57
N LEU A 37 -21.23 -7.63 -2.46
CA LEU A 37 -22.64 -7.83 -2.11
C LEU A 37 -23.53 -7.01 -3.04
N LEU A 38 -24.73 -7.49 -3.35
CA LEU A 38 -25.66 -6.77 -4.22
C LEU A 38 -25.97 -5.38 -3.64
N HIS A 39 -25.57 -4.32 -4.34
CA HIS A 39 -25.82 -2.94 -3.93
C HIS A 39 -25.96 -2.02 -5.15
N THR A 40 -26.48 -0.81 -4.91
CA THR A 40 -26.54 0.25 -5.92
C THR A 40 -25.25 1.10 -5.82
N PRO A 41 -24.55 1.37 -6.93
CA PRO A 41 -23.35 2.21 -6.89
C PRO A 41 -23.66 3.60 -6.34
N TRP A 42 -22.88 4.04 -5.35
CA TRP A 42 -23.00 5.37 -4.77
C TRP A 42 -22.07 6.36 -5.47
N ILE A 43 -22.66 7.33 -6.16
CA ILE A 43 -21.93 8.45 -6.74
C ILE A 43 -21.94 9.59 -5.72
N GLN A 44 -20.85 9.71 -4.97
CA GLN A 44 -20.62 10.84 -4.06
C GLN A 44 -19.89 11.96 -4.81
N ARG A 45 -20.30 13.21 -4.59
CA ARG A 45 -19.61 14.36 -5.17
C ARG A 45 -18.22 14.50 -4.53
N ASN A 46 -17.19 14.75 -5.34
CA ASN A 46 -15.85 15.03 -4.85
C ASN A 46 -15.85 16.20 -3.87
N ILE A 47 -15.14 16.03 -2.76
CA ILE A 47 -14.89 17.09 -1.79
C ILE A 47 -14.07 18.19 -2.49
N LEU A 48 -14.48 19.45 -2.29
CA LEU A 48 -13.76 20.59 -2.85
C LEU A 48 -12.37 20.68 -2.21
N ILE A 49 -11.33 20.63 -3.04
CA ILE A 49 -9.96 20.83 -2.59
C ILE A 49 -9.73 22.33 -2.39
N LEU A 50 -9.27 22.70 -1.20
CA LEU A 50 -8.92 24.09 -0.89
C LEU A 50 -7.87 24.62 -1.89
N PRO A 51 -8.01 25.86 -2.42
CA PRO A 51 -7.11 26.40 -3.44
C PRO A 51 -5.63 26.39 -3.05
N GLY A 52 -5.33 26.58 -1.75
CA GLY A 52 -3.96 26.59 -1.24
C GLY A 52 -3.23 25.24 -1.29
N ILE A 53 -3.97 24.12 -1.26
CA ILE A 53 -3.37 22.77 -1.33
C ILE A 53 -3.52 22.12 -2.71
N TYR A 54 -4.40 22.66 -3.56
CA TYR A 54 -4.66 22.17 -4.90
C TYR A 54 -3.40 21.85 -5.73
N PRO A 55 -2.40 22.75 -5.86
CA PRO A 55 -1.19 22.45 -6.63
C PRO A 55 -0.41 21.25 -6.05
N LYS A 56 -0.39 21.10 -4.73
CA LYS A 56 0.28 19.99 -4.05
C LYS A 56 -0.44 18.67 -4.31
N VAL A 57 -1.78 18.66 -4.23
CA VAL A 57 -2.57 17.46 -4.52
C VAL A 57 -2.41 17.04 -5.98
N CYS A 58 -2.47 17.99 -6.92
CA CYS A 58 -2.23 17.70 -8.33
C CYS A 58 -0.83 17.13 -8.59
N ALA A 59 0.20 17.61 -7.89
CA ALA A 59 1.55 17.08 -8.01
C ALA A 59 1.62 15.61 -7.55
N VAL A 60 1.05 15.30 -6.38
CA VAL A 60 1.03 13.92 -5.84
C VAL A 60 0.28 12.97 -6.78
N ILE A 61 -0.88 13.38 -7.30
CA ILE A 61 -1.66 12.55 -8.24
C ILE A 61 -0.85 12.26 -9.52
N LYS A 62 -0.18 13.28 -10.08
CA LYS A 62 0.67 13.10 -11.27
C LYS A 62 1.85 12.16 -11.00
N CYS A 63 2.50 12.27 -9.85
CA CYS A 63 3.58 11.37 -9.44
C CYS A 63 3.09 9.93 -9.34
N LYS A 64 1.93 9.68 -8.72
CA LYS A 64 1.36 8.33 -8.61
C LYS A 64 0.91 7.73 -9.95
N ILE A 65 0.43 8.56 -10.89
CA ILE A 65 0.16 8.12 -12.27
C ILE A 65 1.47 7.77 -12.98
N ALA A 66 2.52 8.59 -12.85
CA ALA A 66 3.83 8.33 -13.46
C ALA A 66 4.50 7.06 -12.89
N ALA A 67 4.31 6.77 -11.60
CA ALA A 67 4.77 5.54 -10.95
C ALA A 67 3.94 4.28 -11.34
N GLY A 68 2.90 4.44 -12.16
CA GLY A 68 2.01 3.36 -12.58
C GLY A 68 1.15 2.77 -11.46
N VAL A 69 0.99 3.50 -10.34
CA VAL A 69 0.12 3.11 -9.22
C VAL A 69 -1.34 3.45 -9.52
N TYR A 70 -1.57 4.60 -10.18
CA TYR A 70 -2.91 5.04 -10.56
C TYR A 70 -3.14 4.98 -12.07
N GLU A 71 -4.26 4.37 -12.45
CA GLU A 71 -4.74 4.36 -13.82
C GLU A 71 -6.02 5.23 -13.95
N PRO A 72 -6.17 6.01 -15.03
CA PRO A 72 -7.41 6.71 -15.31
C PRO A 72 -8.56 5.71 -15.48
N SER A 73 -9.61 5.85 -14.68
CA SER A 73 -10.81 5.02 -14.77
C SER A 73 -12.07 5.87 -14.72
N ASN A 74 -13.14 5.39 -15.34
CA ASN A 74 -14.47 6.00 -15.27
C ASN A 74 -15.34 5.21 -14.29
N ALA A 75 -14.87 5.10 -13.05
CA ALA A 75 -15.54 4.30 -12.02
C ALA A 75 -16.76 5.02 -11.44
N SER A 76 -17.86 4.30 -11.28
CA SER A 76 -19.09 4.81 -10.64
C SER A 76 -19.03 4.80 -9.10
N TYR A 77 -17.87 4.50 -8.51
CA TYR A 77 -17.71 4.23 -7.08
C TYR A 77 -16.80 5.27 -6.40
N SER A 78 -17.24 5.76 -5.24
CA SER A 78 -16.41 6.49 -4.27
C SER A 78 -15.97 5.54 -3.15
N LEU A 79 -14.78 5.77 -2.58
CA LEU A 79 -14.15 4.87 -1.59
C LEU A 79 -14.84 4.90 -0.21
N GLU A 80 -15.45 6.02 0.19
CA GLU A 80 -16.10 6.12 1.50
C GLU A 80 -17.25 5.10 1.68
N PRO A 81 -18.20 4.96 0.74
CA PRO A 81 -19.22 3.91 0.79
C PRO A 81 -18.67 2.48 0.60
N LEU A 82 -17.56 2.32 -0.14
CA LEU A 82 -17.01 1.02 -0.48
C LEU A 82 -16.55 0.25 0.77
N ASN A 83 -15.88 0.96 1.70
CA ASN A 83 -15.39 0.39 2.95
C ASN A 83 -16.51 -0.22 3.81
N ALA A 84 -17.72 0.37 3.81
CA ALA A 84 -18.85 -0.16 4.58
C ALA A 84 -19.32 -1.54 4.11
N VAL A 85 -19.08 -1.89 2.83
CA VAL A 85 -19.56 -3.13 2.21
C VAL A 85 -18.48 -4.21 2.16
N THR A 86 -17.19 -3.84 2.21
CA THR A 86 -16.06 -4.78 2.03
C THR A 86 -15.39 -5.28 3.31
N ILE A 87 -15.60 -4.65 4.47
CA ILE A 87 -14.85 -4.95 5.72
C ILE A 87 -15.20 -6.32 6.37
N GLN A 88 -16.09 -7.14 5.81
CA GLN A 88 -16.40 -8.46 6.39
C GLN A 88 -15.24 -9.48 6.34
N HIS A 89 -14.20 -9.24 5.55
CA HIS A 89 -13.04 -10.13 5.40
C HIS A 89 -11.70 -9.55 5.89
N SER A 90 -11.70 -8.51 6.74
CA SER A 90 -10.42 -7.97 7.24
C SER A 90 -9.67 -9.05 8.02
N GLY A 91 -8.47 -9.41 7.53
CA GLY A 91 -7.66 -10.51 8.03
C GLY A 91 -7.55 -10.51 9.56
N VAL A 92 -7.62 -11.71 10.13
CA VAL A 92 -7.36 -11.94 11.55
C VAL A 92 -6.06 -11.23 11.91
N ILE A 93 -6.11 -10.30 12.86
CA ILE A 93 -4.92 -9.67 13.41
C ILE A 93 -4.07 -10.80 13.97
N LEU A 94 -2.90 -11.05 13.36
CA LEU A 94 -1.90 -11.95 13.93
C LEU A 94 -1.60 -11.44 15.34
N ILE A 95 -1.92 -12.25 16.35
CA ILE A 95 -1.68 -11.92 17.75
C ILE A 95 -0.16 -11.74 17.90
N PRO A 96 0.33 -10.54 18.26
CA PRO A 96 1.76 -10.23 18.24
C PRO A 96 2.58 -11.17 19.14
N ASP A 97 1.97 -11.65 20.22
CA ASP A 97 2.61 -12.57 21.17
C ASP A 97 3.06 -13.88 20.52
N HIS A 98 2.27 -14.41 19.58
CA HIS A 98 2.59 -15.69 18.93
C HIS A 98 3.78 -15.56 17.95
N MET A 99 3.98 -14.37 17.38
CA MET A 99 5.14 -14.05 16.53
C MET A 99 6.37 -13.74 17.38
N ALA A 100 6.21 -13.02 18.49
CA ALA A 100 7.31 -12.65 19.39
C ALA A 100 8.00 -13.88 20.01
N GLU A 101 7.24 -14.92 20.35
CA GLU A 101 7.79 -16.17 20.89
C GLU A 101 8.76 -16.88 19.93
N GLN A 102 8.55 -16.77 18.62
CA GLN A 102 9.44 -17.39 17.62
C GLN A 102 10.83 -16.75 17.60
N PHE A 103 10.96 -15.51 18.05
CA PHE A 103 12.21 -14.74 18.04
C PHE A 103 12.84 -14.60 19.44
N ALA A 104 12.21 -15.12 20.49
CA ALA A 104 12.66 -14.97 21.88
C ALA A 104 14.06 -15.58 22.19
N LYS A 105 14.66 -16.34 21.26
CA LYS A 105 16.01 -16.92 21.39
C LYS A 105 17.06 -16.30 20.46
N CYS A 106 16.71 -15.28 19.67
CA CYS A 106 17.68 -14.59 18.82
C CYS A 106 18.33 -13.43 19.59
N ALA A 107 19.67 -13.42 19.66
CA ALA A 107 20.43 -12.34 20.30
C ALA A 107 20.41 -11.02 19.49
N CYS A 108 20.08 -11.09 18.20
CA CYS A 108 19.99 -9.94 17.30
C CYS A 108 18.73 -10.05 16.43
N SER A 109 18.00 -8.94 16.29
CA SER A 109 16.87 -8.80 15.39
C SER A 109 17.06 -7.57 14.50
N ALA A 110 16.46 -7.60 13.31
CA ALA A 110 16.36 -6.45 12.41
C ALA A 110 14.89 -6.28 12.01
N MET A 111 14.42 -5.04 12.01
CA MET A 111 13.07 -4.68 11.61
C MET A 111 13.17 -3.74 10.40
N LEU A 112 12.47 -4.11 9.33
CA LEU A 112 12.39 -3.33 8.10
C LEU A 112 10.92 -3.09 7.78
N ASP A 113 10.62 -1.92 7.23
CA ASP A 113 9.28 -1.55 6.77
C ASP A 113 9.19 -1.62 5.24
N LEU A 114 8.01 -1.93 4.72
CA LEU A 114 7.76 -1.98 3.28
C LEU A 114 7.38 -0.59 2.78
N TYR A 115 8.26 0.02 2.00
CA TYR A 115 7.98 1.30 1.35
C TYR A 115 6.80 1.15 0.37
N MET A 116 5.71 1.88 0.66
CA MET A 116 4.46 1.86 -0.13
C MET A 116 3.87 0.46 -0.39
N GLY A 117 3.97 -0.46 0.57
CA GLY A 117 3.55 -1.86 0.39
C GLY A 117 2.08 -2.08 0.00
N TYR A 118 1.20 -1.08 0.10
CA TYR A 118 -0.21 -1.15 -0.30
C TYR A 118 -0.50 -0.61 -1.72
N ASP A 119 0.48 0.02 -2.37
CA ASP A 119 0.29 0.69 -3.66
C ASP A 119 0.50 -0.26 -4.87
N LYS A 120 0.77 -1.56 -4.65
CA LYS A 120 1.21 -2.51 -5.70
C LYS A 120 0.55 -3.88 -5.61
#